data_AF-A0A920KMW4-F1
#
_entry.id   AF-A0A920KMW4-F1
#
_cell.length_a   1.000
_cell.length_b   1.000
_cell.length_c   1.000
_cell.angle_alpha   90.00
_cell.angle_beta   90.00
_cell.angle_gamma   90.00
#
_symmetry.space_group_name_H-M   'P 1'
#
loop_
_entity.id
_entity.type
_entity.pdbx_description
1 polymer ?
#
loop_
_entity_poly.entity_id
_entity_poly.type
_entity_poly.pdbx_seq_one_letter_code
_entity_poly.pdbx_strand_id
1 'polypeptide(L)' 'MKLGTDGVVVEIESIPTGSLGLDIGLGIGGFPKGRVIEIYGPDHQARQL' A
#
# COMPACT_ATOMS: atom_id res chain seq x y z
N MET A 1 3.80 -29.79 7.94
CA MET A 1 2.38 -29.38 7.83
C MET A 1 2.36 -27.95 7.31
N LYS A 2 1.66 -27.68 6.20
CA LYS A 2 1.52 -26.30 5.67
C LYS A 2 0.51 -25.56 6.55
N LEU A 3 0.96 -24.47 7.17
CA LEU A 3 0.14 -23.65 8.04
C LEU A 3 -0.64 -22.65 7.16
N GLY A 4 -1.95 -22.86 7.03
CA GLY A 4 -2.92 -21.88 6.53
C GLY A 4 -2.65 -21.30 5.14
N THR A 5 -3.05 -21.99 4.08
CA THR A 5 -3.10 -21.37 2.73
C THR A 5 -4.45 -21.56 2.06
N ASP A 6 -5.53 -21.54 2.84
CA ASP A 6 -6.91 -21.41 2.34
C ASP A 6 -7.57 -20.14 2.90
N GLY A 7 -6.76 -19.11 3.17
CA GLY A 7 -7.29 -17.76 3.33
C GLY A 7 -7.60 -17.23 1.95
N VAL A 8 -8.89 -17.20 1.58
CA VAL A 8 -9.38 -16.52 0.38
C VAL A 8 -8.65 -15.18 0.28
N VAL A 9 -7.81 -15.02 -0.74
CA VAL A 9 -7.24 -13.71 -1.07
C VAL A 9 -8.44 -12.88 -1.50
N VAL A 10 -8.95 -12.08 -0.57
CA VAL A 10 -10.08 -11.20 -0.86
C VAL A 10 -9.54 -10.17 -1.83
N GLU A 11 -10.05 -10.17 -3.06
CA GLU A 11 -9.75 -9.12 -4.02
C GLU A 11 -10.23 -7.79 -3.45
N ILE A 12 -9.28 -6.89 -3.19
CA ILE A 12 -9.53 -5.54 -2.69
C ILE A 12 -9.25 -4.60 -3.85
N GLU A 13 -10.26 -3.82 -4.22
CA GLU A 13 -10.10 -2.78 -5.24
C GLU A 13 -9.16 -1.69 -4.72
N SER A 14 -8.13 -1.37 -5.50
CA SER A 14 -7.08 -0.42 -5.13
C SER A 14 -6.90 0.71 -6.17
N ILE A 15 -6.26 1.80 -5.75
CA ILE A 15 -5.86 2.95 -6.57
C ILE A 15 -4.32 3.00 -6.57
N PRO A 16 -3.63 2.98 -7.72
CA PRO A 16 -2.17 3.01 -7.78
C PRO A 16 -1.58 4.22 -7.05
N THR A 17 -0.46 4.04 -6.36
CA THR A 17 0.22 5.13 -5.62
C THR A 17 1.04 6.05 -6.53
N GLY A 18 1.33 5.61 -7.77
CA GLY A 18 2.26 6.28 -8.69
C GLY A 18 3.73 5.92 -8.46
N SER A 19 4.01 5.03 -7.50
CA SER A 19 5.34 4.46 -7.25
C SER A 19 5.27 2.94 -7.34
N LEU A 20 5.94 2.37 -8.34
CA LEU A 20 5.95 0.91 -8.55
C LEU A 20 6.44 0.14 -7.32
N GLY A 21 7.47 0.66 -6.64
CA GLY A 21 7.99 0.04 -5.43
C GLY A 21 6.99 0.04 -4.28
N LEU A 22 6.19 1.10 -4.16
CA LEU A 22 5.17 1.20 -3.12
C LEU A 22 3.95 0.34 -3.45
N ASP A 23 3.53 0.28 -4.71
CA ASP A 23 2.41 -0.56 -5.16
C ASP A 23 2.70 -2.05 -4.91
N ILE A 24 3.92 -2.50 -5.20
CA ILE A 24 4.38 -3.86 -4.88
C ILE A 24 4.49 -4.05 -3.36
N GLY A 25 5.03 -3.08 -2.64
CA GLY A 25 5.21 -3.15 -1.18
C GLY A 25 3.89 -3.25 -0.40
N LEU A 26 2.82 -2.63 -0.90
CA LEU A 26 1.48 -2.74 -0.32
C LEU A 26 0.82 -4.11 -0.59
N GLY A 27 1.33 -4.90 -1.54
CA GLY A 27 0.85 -6.26 -1.85
C GLY A 27 -0.51 -6.34 -2.55
N ILE A 28 -1.26 -5.23 -2.59
CA ILE A 28 -2.57 -5.12 -3.25
C ILE A 28 -2.56 -4.16 -4.45
N GLY A 29 -1.37 -3.70 -4.87
CA GLY A 29 -1.20 -2.84 -6.04
C GLY A 29 -1.55 -1.36 -5.84
N GLY A 30 -1.80 -0.91 -4.60
CA GLY A 30 -2.08 0.50 -4.32
C GLY A 30 -2.86 0.76 -3.04
N PHE A 31 -3.45 1.95 -2.94
CA PHE A 31 -4.31 2.36 -1.84
C PHE A 31 -5.69 1.68 -1.90
N PRO A 32 -6.18 1.04 -0.82
CA PRO A 32 -7.48 0.38 -0.82
C PRO A 32 -8.63 1.38 -0.89
N LYS A 33 -9.61 1.13 -1.76
CA LYS A 33 -10.81 1.96 -1.87
C LYS A 33 -11.70 1.84 -0.64
N GLY A 34 -12.35 2.96 -0.27
CA GLY A 34 -13.29 3.00 0.85
C GLY A 34 -12.65 2.85 2.23
N ARG A 35 -11.34 3.04 2.34
CA ARG A 35 -10.59 2.97 3.61
C ARG A 35 -9.94 4.31 3.93
N VAL A 36 -9.77 4.56 5.23
CA VAL A 36 -8.97 5.68 5.72
C VAL A 36 -7.50 5.25 5.68
N ILE A 37 -6.66 6.15 5.16
CA ILE A 37 -5.22 5.93 5.01
C ILE A 37 -4.51 7.09 5.68
N GLU A 38 -3.58 6.78 6.58
CA GLU A 38 -2.70 7.77 7.20
C GLU A 38 -1.34 7.70 6.53
N ILE A 39 -0.84 8.84 6.06
CA ILE A 39 0.51 9.00 5.54
C ILE A 39 1.22 9.94 6.49
N TYR A 40 2.28 9.46 7.12
CA TYR A 40 3.08 10.22 8.07
C TYR A 40 4.53 10.30 7.60
N GLY A 41 5.20 11.35 8.01
CA GLY A 41 6.61 11.58 7.73
C GLY A 41 7.10 12.83 8.47
N PRO A 42 8.43 13.00 8.58
CA PRO A 42 8.99 14.26 9.04
C PRO A 42 8.55 15.40 8.13
N ASP A 43 8.43 16.60 8.69
CA ASP A 43 8.08 17.78 7.91
C ASP A 43 9.11 18.03 6.81
N HIS A 44 8.60 18.35 5.62
CA HIS A 44 9.38 18.37 4.39
C HIS A 44 10.17 19.68 4.30
N GLN A 45 11.30 19.81 5.01
CA GLN A 45 12.35 20.74 4.59
C GLN A 45 13.09 20.12 3.40
N ALA A 46 12.46 20.16 2.23
CA ALA A 46 13.20 20.03 0.98
C ALA A 46 14.18 21.21 0.95
N ARG A 47 15.42 20.98 1.39
CA ARG A 47 16.48 21.96 1.23
C ARG A 47 16.73 22.06 -0.27
N GLN A 48 16.14 23.09 -0.89
CA GLN A 48 16.45 23.50 -2.24
C GLN A 48 17.88 24.05 -2.21
N LEU A 49 18.83 23.20 -2.57
CA LEU A 49 20.20 23.58 -2.93
C LEU A 49 20.35 23.41 -4.44
#